data_AF-A0A0F9SLJ3-F1
#
_entry.id   AF-A0A0F9SLJ3-F1
#
_cell.length_a   1.000
_cell.length_b   1.000
_cell.length_c   1.000
_cell.angle_alpha   90.00
_cell.angle_beta   90.00
_cell.angle_gamma   90.00
#
_symmetry.space_group_name_H-M   'P 1'
#
loop_
_entity.id
_entity.type
_entity.pdbx_description
1 polymer ?
#
loop_
_entity_poly.entity_id
_entity_poly.type
_entity_poly.pdbx_seq_one_letter_code
_entity_poly.pdbx_strand_id
1 'polypeptide(L)' 'MKIIELGDPQPMDCPSCGDKMGYKHSDYMKVHYETFYNSDGSEGGGSYSDFIRILNLGVIAICCECNARLPFKLNRSGE' A
#
# COMPACT_ATOMS: atom_id res chain seq x y z
N MET A 1 9.07 -11.95 -7.75
CA MET A 1 8.08 -11.06 -7.12
C MET A 1 8.72 -9.69 -6.97
N LYS A 2 8.09 -8.64 -7.50
CA LYS A 2 8.66 -7.28 -7.54
C LYS A 2 8.63 -6.63 -6.17
N ILE A 3 9.68 -5.89 -5.83
CA ILE A 3 9.80 -5.06 -4.63
C ILE A 3 10.00 -3.63 -5.11
N ILE A 4 9.31 -2.66 -4.52
CA ILE A 4 9.43 -1.24 -4.83
C ILE A 4 9.68 -0.44 -3.56
N GLU A 5 10.26 0.75 -3.67
CA GLU A 5 10.37 1.68 -2.54
C GLU A 5 9.02 2.33 -2.24
N LEU A 6 8.85 2.85 -1.03
CA LEU A 6 7.69 3.67 -0.70
C LEU A 6 7.69 4.95 -1.56
N GLY A 7 6.54 5.27 -2.14
CA GLY A 7 6.41 6.40 -3.07
C GLY A 7 6.80 6.08 -4.52
N ASP A 8 7.27 4.85 -4.82
CA ASP A 8 7.43 4.44 -6.21
C ASP A 8 6.04 4.29 -6.87
N PRO A 9 5.91 4.58 -8.19
CA PRO A 9 4.68 4.34 -8.93
C PRO A 9 4.21 2.89 -8.85
N GLN A 10 2.90 2.68 -8.83
CA GLN A 10 2.33 1.33 -8.82
C GLN A 10 2.83 0.55 -10.06
N PRO A 11 3.54 -0.57 -9.87
CA PRO A 11 4.27 -1.19 -10.97
C PRO A 11 3.37 -2.00 -11.90
N MET A 12 2.19 -2.41 -11.43
CA MET A 12 1.28 -3.32 -12.13
C MET A 12 -0.15 -3.17 -11.62
N ASP A 13 -1.11 -3.53 -12.45
CA ASP A 13 -2.53 -3.35 -12.19
C ASP A 13 -3.00 -4.18 -10.99
N CYS A 14 -4.04 -3.70 -10.32
CA CYS A 14 -4.70 -4.48 -9.29
C CYS A 14 -5.38 -5.70 -9.95
N PRO A 15 -5.16 -6.92 -9.43
CA PRO A 15 -5.78 -8.13 -10.01
C PRO A 15 -7.31 -8.16 -9.85
N SER A 16 -7.87 -7.35 -8.95
CA SER A 16 -9.32 -7.24 -8.74
C SER A 16 -9.95 -6.08 -9.48
N CYS A 17 -9.29 -4.92 -9.56
CA CYS A 17 -9.83 -3.76 -10.30
C CYS A 17 -9.49 -3.78 -11.80
N GLY A 18 -8.39 -4.43 -12.19
CA GLY A 18 -7.85 -4.40 -13.55
C GLY A 18 -7.14 -3.09 -13.92
N ASP A 19 -6.82 -2.23 -12.95
CA ASP A 19 -6.16 -0.93 -13.18
C ASP A 19 -5.25 -0.53 -12.00
N LYS A 20 -4.43 0.51 -12.20
CA LYS A 20 -3.57 1.13 -11.19
C LYS A 20 -4.33 2.21 -10.42
N MET A 21 -4.86 1.84 -9.26
CA MET A 21 -5.60 2.75 -8.36
C MET A 21 -4.74 3.34 -7.24
N GLY A 22 -3.42 3.11 -7.28
CA GLY A 22 -2.53 3.40 -6.17
C GLY A 22 -2.49 2.27 -5.15
N TYR A 23 -1.65 2.45 -4.14
CA TYR A 23 -1.50 1.48 -3.08
C TYR A 23 -1.38 2.13 -1.70
N LYS A 24 -1.79 1.37 -0.70
CA LYS A 24 -1.65 1.73 0.69
C LYS A 24 -0.97 0.64 1.48
N HIS A 25 -0.41 1.04 2.60
CA HIS A 25 0.26 0.13 3.52
C HIS A 25 0.05 0.60 4.96
N SER A 26 0.10 -0.34 5.90
CA SER A 26 0.01 -0.02 7.32
C SER A 26 1.39 0.29 7.89
N ASP A 27 1.46 1.31 8.72
CA ASP A 27 2.67 1.62 9.48
C ASP A 27 2.87 0.57 10.60
N TYR A 28 4.11 0.11 10.80
CA TYR A 28 4.44 -0.88 11.84
C TYR A 28 4.25 -0.29 13.25
N MET A 29 4.52 1.01 13.42
CA MET A 29 4.53 1.68 14.72
C MET A 29 3.18 2.33 15.07
N LYS A 30 2.36 2.65 14.07
CA LYS A 30 1.05 3.27 14.25
C LYS A 30 -0.05 2.27 13.94
N VAL A 31 -0.49 1.59 15.00
CA VAL A 31 -1.62 0.65 14.96
C VAL A 31 -2.82 1.35 14.32
N HIS A 32 -3.36 0.76 13.26
CA HIS A 32 -4.49 1.27 12.47
C HIS A 32 -4.20 2.45 11.52
N TYR A 33 -2.97 2.93 11.37
CA TYR A 33 -2.68 4.00 10.39
C TYR A 33 -2.28 3.41 9.02
N GLU A 34 -2.94 3.89 7.96
CA GLU A 34 -2.58 3.63 6.57
C GLU A 34 -1.96 4.86 5.94
N THR A 35 -0.87 4.67 5.19
CA THR A 35 -0.34 5.68 4.27
C THR A 35 -0.71 5.28 2.85
N PHE A 36 -1.18 6.24 2.06
CA PHE A 36 -1.64 6.06 0.68
C PHE A 36 -0.66 6.69 -0.31
N TYR A 37 -0.48 6.01 -1.44
CA TYR A 37 0.20 6.52 -2.62
C TYR A 37 -0.73 6.38 -3.82
N ASN A 38 -0.78 7.42 -4.63
CA ASN A 38 -1.49 7.39 -5.91
C ASN A 38 -0.77 6.45 -6.88
N SER A 39 -1.40 6.19 -8.03
CA SER A 39 -0.86 5.28 -9.05
C SER A 39 0.49 5.73 -9.61
N ASP A 40 0.75 7.02 -9.62
CA ASP A 40 1.99 7.67 -10.05
C ASP A 40 3.07 7.76 -8.94
N GLY A 41 2.77 7.28 -7.73
CA GLY A 41 3.68 7.32 -6.59
C GLY A 41 3.60 8.60 -5.74
N SER A 42 2.83 9.61 -6.17
CA SER A 42 2.60 10.79 -5.34
C SER A 42 1.89 10.43 -4.04
N GLU A 43 2.25 11.10 -2.95
CA GLU A 43 1.66 10.84 -1.64
C GLU A 43 0.19 11.25 -1.63
N GLY A 44 -0.69 10.28 -1.34
CA GLY A 44 -2.14 10.48 -1.23
C GLY A 44 -2.58 10.87 0.18
N GLY A 45 -1.66 10.85 1.15
CA GLY A 45 -1.89 11.16 2.56
C GLY A 45 -1.94 9.91 3.45
N GLY A 46 -2.67 9.99 4.57
CA GLY A 46 -2.86 8.84 5.45
C GLY A 46 -4.05 8.98 6.40
N SER A 47 -4.59 7.87 6.86
CA SER A 47 -5.79 7.84 7.71
C SER A 47 -5.76 6.69 8.70
N TYR A 48 -6.51 6.85 9.80
CA TYR A 48 -6.77 5.75 10.72
C TYR A 48 -7.92 4.89 10.18
N SER A 49 -7.74 3.57 10.22
CA SER A 49 -8.65 2.57 9.70
C SER A 49 -9.04 1.56 10.78
N ASP A 50 -10.32 1.59 11.17
CA ASP A 50 -10.92 0.62 12.10
C ASP A 50 -11.01 -0.80 11.50
N PHE A 51 -10.79 -0.93 10.19
CA PHE A 51 -10.93 -2.18 9.45
C PHE A 51 -9.62 -2.97 9.31
N ILE A 52 -8.46 -2.36 9.56
CA ILE A 52 -7.22 -3.13 9.61
C ILE A 52 -7.18 -3.90 10.93
N ARG A 53 -7.56 -5.17 10.84
CA ARG A 53 -7.32 -6.18 11.89
C ARG A 53 -5.94 -6.82 11.78
N ILE A 54 -5.16 -6.47 10.76
CA ILE A 54 -3.89 -7.14 10.43
C ILE A 54 -2.73 -6.22 10.80
N LEU A 55 -2.26 -6.38 12.04
CA LEU A 55 -0.95 -5.91 12.50
C LEU A 55 0.13 -6.54 11.60
N ASN A 56 1.11 -5.76 11.12
CA ASN A 56 2.28 -6.22 10.35
C ASN A 56 2.13 -6.48 8.84
N LEU A 57 1.19 -5.82 8.15
CA LEU A 57 1.21 -5.76 6.67
C LEU A 57 2.30 -4.83 6.11
N GLY A 58 3.30 -4.44 6.90
CA GLY A 58 4.24 -3.37 6.53
C GLY A 58 4.93 -3.55 5.17
N VAL A 59 5.17 -4.78 4.73
CA VAL A 59 5.78 -5.09 3.41
C VAL A 59 4.75 -5.39 2.31
N ILE A 60 3.46 -5.37 2.64
CA ILE A 60 2.35 -5.73 1.76
C ILE A 60 1.67 -4.45 1.27
N ALA A 61 1.62 -4.30 -0.04
CA ALA A 61 0.83 -3.26 -0.68
C ALA A 61 -0.62 -3.72 -0.86
N ILE A 62 -1.56 -2.83 -0.55
CA ILE A 62 -3.00 -3.03 -0.67
C ILE A 62 -3.56 -2.02 -1.68
N CYS A 63 -4.48 -2.42 -2.54
CA CYS A 63 -5.14 -1.52 -3.48
C CYS A 63 -5.96 -0.45 -2.74
N CYS A 64 -5.80 0.83 -3.12
CA CYS A 64 -6.56 1.92 -2.50
C CYS A 64 -8.07 1.82 -2.75
N GLU A 65 -8.49 1.27 -3.90
CA GLU A 65 -9.90 1.19 -4.29
C GLU A 65 -10.62 -0.01 -3.65
N CYS A 66 -10.10 -1.23 -3.84
CA CYS A 66 -10.83 -2.45 -3.48
C CYS A 66 -10.27 -3.21 -2.26
N ASN A 67 -9.20 -2.70 -1.63
CA ASN A 67 -8.49 -3.37 -0.54
C ASN A 67 -7.90 -4.76 -0.87
N ALA A 68 -7.85 -5.15 -2.15
CA ALA A 68 -7.18 -6.38 -2.55
C ALA A 68 -5.67 -6.27 -2.36
N ARG A 69 -5.04 -7.39 -1.99
CA ARG A 69 -3.58 -7.48 -1.92
C ARG A 69 -2.98 -7.33 -3.32
N LEU A 70 -2.02 -6.44 -3.44
CA LEU A 70 -1.32 -6.23 -4.70
C LEU A 70 -0.16 -7.25 -4.85
N PRO A 71 0.14 -7.69 -6.08
CA PRO A 71 1.15 -8.73 -6.35
C PRO A 71 2.61 -8.22 -6.34
N PHE A 72 2.93 -7.29 -5.44
CA PHE A 72 4.28 -6.79 -5.18
C PHE A 72 4.48 -6.52 -3.69
N LYS A 73 5.72 -6.32 -3.27
CA LYS A 73 6.09 -5.96 -1.90
C LYS A 73 6.68 -4.56 -1.84
N LEU A 74 6.66 -3.98 -0.65
CA LEU A 74 7.26 -2.70 -0.33
C LEU A 74 8.60 -2.93 0.38
N ASN A 75 9.62 -2.16 -0.03
CA ASN A 75 10.83 -2.00 0.73
C ASN A 75 10.62 -0.90 1.78
N ARG A 76 10.98 -1.21 3.03
CA ARG A 76 10.88 -0.29 4.18
C ARG A 76 12.19 -0.18 4.96
N SER A 77 13.30 -0.60 4.37
CA SER A 77 14.61 -0.54 5.03
C SER A 77 15.10 0.88 5.33
N GLY A 78 14.44 1.91 4.79
CA GLY A 78 14.76 3.33 5.00
C GLY A 78 13.78 4.09 5.91
N GLU A 79 12.76 3.42 6.48
CA GLU A 79 11.97 3.93 7.60
C GLU A 79 12.55 3.49 8.95
#